data_AF-A0A243GNV0-F1
#
_entry.id   AF-A0A243GNV0-F1
#
_cell.length_a   1.000
_cell.length_b   1.000
_cell.length_c   1.000
_cell.angle_alpha   90.00
_cell.angle_beta   90.00
_cell.angle_gamma   90.00
#
_symmetry.space_group_name_H-M   'P 1'
#
loop_
_entity.id
_entity.type
_entity.pdbx_description
1 polymer ?
#
loop_
_entity_poly.entity_id
_entity_poly.type
_entity_poly.pdbx_seq_one_letter_code
_entity_poly.pdbx_strand_id
1 'polypeptide(L)'
;MEEKEQLSRIIDLASELRKVLVQESFFNHHPELRGVIENLASSVENLAELQKSNDENAEDRLRYVLAKMKIAHNAILQEKKAFPSH
;
A
#
# COMPACT_ATOMS: atom_id res chain seq x y z
N MET A 1 14.31 19.32 -3.94
CA MET A 1 13.73 18.53 -2.82
C MET A 1 14.79 17.56 -2.38
N GLU A 2 15.13 17.56 -1.10
CA GLU A 2 16.01 16.54 -0.53
C GLU A 2 15.27 15.20 -0.46
N GLU A 3 15.99 14.09 -0.62
CA GLU A 3 15.46 12.72 -0.61
C GLU A 3 14.55 12.43 0.62
N LYS A 4 14.93 12.94 1.80
CA LYS A 4 14.13 12.83 3.03
C LYS A 4 12.75 13.48 2.94
N GLU A 5 12.64 14.57 2.19
CA GLU A 5 11.40 15.31 1.99
C GLU A 5 10.44 14.53 1.06
N GLN A 6 10.99 13.86 0.05
CA GLN A 6 10.23 12.96 -0.82
C GLN A 6 9.71 11.73 -0.05
N LEU A 7 10.54 11.13 0.82
CA LEU A 7 10.13 10.01 1.67
C LEU A 7 9.01 10.40 2.64
N SER A 8 9.09 11.59 3.23
CA SER A 8 8.01 12.10 4.10
C SER A 8 6.69 12.24 3.34
N ARG A 9 6.72 12.79 2.12
CA ARG A 9 5.53 12.89 1.27
C ARG A 9 4.93 11.53 0.91
N ILE A 10 5.77 10.52 0.66
CA ILE A 10 5.31 9.17 0.35
C ILE A 10 4.57 8.57 1.55
N ILE A 11 5.08 8.77 2.77
CA ILE A 11 4.41 8.34 4.01
C ILE A 11 3.06 9.05 4.18
N ASP A 12 3.02 10.36 3.97
CA ASP A 12 1.79 11.15 4.10
C ASP A 12 0.71 10.67 3.12
N LEU A 13 1.08 10.46 1.85
CA LEU A 13 0.18 9.95 0.82
C LEU A 13 -0.34 8.53 1.13
N ALA A 14 0.51 7.65 1.64
CA ALA A 14 0.08 6.33 2.09
C ALA A 14 -0.89 6.40 3.28
N SER A 15 -0.68 7.35 4.19
CA SER A 15 -1.59 7.63 5.30
C SER A 15 -2.95 8.18 4.82
N GLU A 16 -2.95 9.11 3.87
CA GLU A 16 -4.17 9.65 3.26
C GLU A 16 -4.96 8.57 2.52
N LEU A 17 -4.27 7.71 1.75
CA LEU A 17 -4.92 6.56 1.10
C LEU A 17 -5.63 5.68 2.13
N ARG A 18 -5.00 5.37 3.27
CA ARG A 18 -5.67 4.63 4.35
C ARG A 18 -6.88 5.36 4.93
N LYS A 19 -6.86 6.68 5.03
CA LYS A 19 -8.01 7.48 5.52
C LYS A 19 -9.17 7.49 4.53
N VAL A 20 -8.89 7.66 3.24
CA VAL A 20 -9.89 7.51 2.17
C VAL A 20 -10.45 6.08 2.19
N LEU A 21 -9.59 5.10 2.47
CA LEU A 21 -9.95 3.72 2.75
C LEU A 21 -10.62 3.45 4.11
N VAL A 22 -11.06 4.47 4.85
CA VAL A 22 -11.99 4.28 5.98
C VAL A 22 -13.37 4.88 5.64
N GLN A 23 -13.50 5.57 4.51
CA GLN A 23 -14.79 6.13 4.07
C GLN A 23 -15.69 5.03 3.52
N GLU A 24 -16.79 4.75 4.23
CA GLU A 24 -17.73 3.65 3.94
C GLU A 24 -18.28 3.63 2.51
N SER A 25 -18.46 4.79 1.87
CA SER A 25 -19.04 4.89 0.53
C SER A 25 -18.19 4.24 -0.56
N PHE A 26 -16.86 4.29 -0.44
CA PHE A 26 -15.94 3.64 -1.38
C PHE A 26 -16.01 2.11 -1.26
N PHE A 27 -16.16 1.59 -0.04
CA PHE A 27 -16.21 0.13 0.20
C PHE A 27 -17.53 -0.53 -0.04
N ASN A 28 -18.63 0.18 0.15
CA ASN A 28 -19.92 -0.38 -0.20
C ASN A 28 -20.03 -0.65 -1.71
N HIS A 29 -19.21 0.03 -2.52
CA HIS A 29 -19.11 -0.20 -3.96
C HIS A 29 -18.00 -1.20 -4.34
N HIS A 30 -16.89 -1.22 -3.60
CA HIS A 30 -15.73 -2.07 -3.90
C HIS A 30 -15.09 -2.71 -2.66
N PRO A 31 -15.80 -3.62 -1.96
CA PRO A 31 -15.31 -4.23 -0.72
C PRO A 31 -14.02 -5.05 -0.93
N GLU A 32 -13.84 -5.61 -2.12
CA GLU A 32 -12.65 -6.35 -2.54
C GLU A 32 -11.40 -5.47 -2.71
N LEU A 33 -11.55 -4.21 -3.13
CA LEU A 33 -10.43 -3.27 -3.30
C LEU A 33 -9.88 -2.75 -1.96
N ARG A 34 -10.63 -2.91 -0.86
CA ARG A 34 -10.22 -2.48 0.48
C ARG A 34 -8.91 -3.06 0.93
N GLY A 35 -8.85 -4.38 1.02
CA GLY A 35 -7.67 -5.07 1.52
C GLY A 35 -6.46 -4.85 0.62
N VAL A 36 -6.69 -4.69 -0.68
CA VAL A 36 -5.66 -4.44 -1.69
C VAL A 36 -4.97 -3.10 -1.48
N ILE A 37 -5.76 -2.03 -1.45
CA ILE A 37 -5.23 -0.67 -1.36
C ILE A 37 -4.62 -0.46 0.03
N GLU A 38 -5.19 -1.06 1.08
CA GLU A 38 -4.65 -0.95 2.44
C GLU A 38 -3.29 -1.66 2.56
N ASN A 39 -3.17 -2.87 2.02
CA ASN A 39 -1.89 -3.58 1.97
C ASN A 39 -0.85 -2.81 1.14
N LEU A 40 -1.25 -2.20 0.03
CA LEU A 40 -0.37 -1.40 -0.82
C LEU A 40 0.12 -0.14 -0.10
N ALA A 41 -0.77 0.62 0.53
CA ALA A 41 -0.44 1.82 1.28
C ALA A 41 0.51 1.52 2.44
N SER A 42 0.25 0.46 3.22
CA SER A 42 1.17 0.03 4.28
C SER A 42 2.53 -0.44 3.75
N SER A 43 2.58 -1.13 2.61
CA SER A 43 3.84 -1.52 1.97
C SER A 43 4.67 -0.29 1.57
N VAL A 44 4.03 0.73 1.02
CA VAL A 44 4.68 1.98 0.59
C VAL A 44 5.21 2.78 1.77
N GLU A 45 4.42 2.92 2.85
CA GLU A 45 4.85 3.58 4.08
C GLU A 45 6.08 2.90 4.69
N ASN A 46 6.04 1.57 4.83
CA ASN A 46 7.14 0.79 5.40
C ASN A 46 8.44 0.91 4.59
N LEU A 47 8.37 0.91 3.26
CA LEU A 47 9.56 1.11 2.42
C LEU A 47 10.14 2.51 2.58
N ALA A 48 9.28 3.52 2.67
CA ALA A 48 9.73 4.90 2.86
C ALA A 48 10.39 5.09 4.24
N GLU A 49 9.86 4.44 5.28
CA GLU A 49 10.49 4.41 6.62
C GLU A 49 11.85 3.73 6.61
N LEU A 50 11.98 2.57 5.94
CA LEU A 50 13.23 1.85 5.82
C LEU A 50 14.35 2.70 5.21
N GLN A 51 14.04 3.37 4.10
CA GLN A 51 14.99 4.25 3.41
C GLN A 51 15.33 5.50 4.24
N LYS A 52 14.39 5.99 5.06
CA LYS A 52 14.61 7.17 5.91
C LYS A 52 15.46 6.86 7.15
N SER A 53 15.41 5.64 7.68
CA SER A 53 15.95 5.29 9.01
C SER A 53 17.25 4.50 9.00
N ASN A 54 17.73 4.01 7.84
CA ASN A 54 18.92 3.14 7.76
C ASN A 54 18.82 1.94 8.74
N ASP A 55 17.64 1.32 8.77
CA ASP A 55 17.17 0.33 9.75
C ASP A 55 18.00 -0.97 9.73
N GLU A 56 18.48 -1.41 10.89
CA GLU A 56 19.22 -2.68 11.05
C GLU A 56 18.34 -3.91 10.78
N ASN A 57 17.00 -3.78 10.87
CA ASN A 57 16.03 -4.84 10.56
C ASN A 57 15.41 -4.71 9.16
N ALA A 58 16.11 -4.05 8.24
CA ALA A 58 15.60 -3.79 6.89
C ALA A 58 15.13 -5.05 6.16
N GLU A 59 15.82 -6.18 6.34
CA GLU A 59 15.50 -7.43 5.64
C GLU A 59 14.12 -7.99 6.03
N ASP A 60 13.77 -8.03 7.31
CA ASP A 60 12.49 -8.56 7.76
C ASP A 60 11.32 -7.65 7.38
N ARG A 61 11.50 -6.33 7.47
CA ARG A 61 10.51 -5.37 6.97
C ARG A 61 10.34 -5.46 5.46
N LEU A 62 11.41 -5.68 4.69
CA LEU A 62 11.33 -5.91 3.24
C LEU A 62 10.54 -7.18 2.92
N ARG A 63 10.77 -8.29 3.65
CA ARG A 63 9.98 -9.52 3.50
C ARG A 63 8.50 -9.28 3.79
N TYR A 64 8.19 -8.53 4.85
CA TYR A 64 6.81 -8.17 5.20
C TYR A 64 6.14 -7.33 4.09
N VAL A 65 6.81 -6.28 3.63
CA VAL A 65 6.35 -5.44 2.51
C VAL A 65 6.09 -6.29 1.27
N LEU A 66 7.02 -7.18 0.92
CA LEU A 66 6.90 -8.03 -0.27
C LEU A 66 5.68 -8.97 -0.18
N ALA A 67 5.42 -9.54 1.00
CA ALA A 67 4.24 -10.38 1.22
C ALA A 67 2.95 -9.58 1.01
N LYS A 68 2.88 -8.37 1.57
CA LYS A 68 1.73 -7.46 1.44
C LYS A 68 1.50 -7.03 -0.02
N MET A 69 2.56 -6.71 -0.77
CA MET A 69 2.44 -6.39 -2.20
C MET A 69 1.97 -7.59 -3.03
N LYS A 70 2.44 -8.81 -2.73
CA LYS A 70 1.95 -10.02 -3.41
C LYS A 70 0.46 -10.25 -3.19
N ILE A 71 -0.04 -10.04 -1.98
CA ILE A 71 -1.46 -10.15 -1.66
C ILE A 71 -2.27 -9.13 -2.47
N ALA A 72 -1.85 -7.86 -2.45
CA ALA A 72 -2.50 -6.81 -3.22
C ALA A 72 -2.50 -7.12 -4.72
N HIS A 73 -1.35 -7.51 -5.28
CA HIS A 73 -1.22 -7.88 -6.69
C HIS A 73 -2.14 -9.04 -7.08
N ASN A 74 -2.20 -10.10 -6.28
CA ASN A 74 -3.04 -11.27 -6.58
C ASN A 74 -4.53 -10.92 -6.57
N ALA A 75 -4.96 -10.09 -5.63
CA ALA A 75 -6.33 -9.62 -5.56
C ALA A 75 -6.68 -8.72 -6.76
N ILE A 76 -5.79 -7.83 -7.22
CA ILE A 76 -5.99 -7.05 -8.46
C ILE A 76 -6.10 -7.97 -9.68
N LEU A 77 -5.29 -9.02 -9.76
CA LEU A 77 -5.39 -9.99 -10.86
C LEU A 77 -6.70 -10.78 -10.83
N GLN A 78 -7.21 -11.08 -9.63
CA GLN A 78 -8.51 -11.72 -9.47
C GLN A 78 -9.65 -10.79 -9.89
N GLU A 79 -9.60 -9.52 -9.50
CA GLU A 79 -10.51 -8.45 -9.93
C GLU A 79 -10.62 -8.39 -11.46
N LYS A 80 -9.47 -8.27 -12.14
CA LYS A 80 -9.41 -8.18 -13.61
C LYS A 80 -9.98 -9.40 -14.32
N LYS A 81 -9.91 -10.58 -13.69
CA LYS A 81 -10.51 -11.81 -14.24
C LYS A 81 -12.01 -11.87 -13.99
N ALA A 82 -12.47 -11.39 -12.85
CA ALA A 82 -13.88 -11.38 -12.47
C ALA A 82 -14.67 -10.30 -13.25
N PHE A 83 -14.03 -9.16 -13.55
CA PHE A 83 -14.61 -8.03 -14.26
C PHE A 83 -13.69 -7.58 -15.40
N PRO A 84 -13.63 -8.34 -16.52
CA PRO A 84 -12.88 -7.90 -17.68
C PRO A 84 -13.51 -6.60 -18.21
N SER A 85 -12.72 -5.53 -18.27
CA SER A 85 -13.15 -4.26 -18.85
C SER A 85 -13.52 -4.49 -20.33
N HIS A 86 -14.77 -4.22 -20.69
CA HIS A 86 -15.28 -4.26 -22.07
C HIS A 86 -14.70 -3.14 -22.93
#